data_AF-A0A1F9P268-F1
#
_entry.id   AF-A0A1F9P268-F1
#
_cell.length_a   1.000
_cell.length_b   1.000
_cell.length_c   1.000
_cell.angle_alpha   90.00
_cell.angle_beta   90.00
_cell.angle_gamma   90.00
#
_symmetry.space_group_name_H-M   'P 1'
#
loop_
_entity.id
_entity.type
_entity.pdbx_description
1 polymer ?
#
loop_
_entity_poly.entity_id
_entity_poly.type
_entity_poly.pdbx_seq_one_letter_code
_entity_poly.pdbx_strand_id
1 'polypeptide(L)'
;MILGAAARVRRLLSSAGLLPASRLPRPVVSIGNLVMGGAGKTPHVIHLARWLTGQGRRVGILSRGYGRKSRGVRWVSDGGGPIVTAAEGGDEPVLIARSLPGIPVVVGESRAAAGRELLSRRPVDVFLLDDGFQ
;
A
#
# COMPACT_ATOMS: atom_id res chain seq x y z
N MET A 1 -8.46 -25.41 11.06
CA MET A 1 -7.75 -25.33 12.36
C MET A 1 -6.26 -24.98 12.21
N ILE A 2 -5.50 -25.59 11.28
CA ILE A 2 -4.04 -25.38 11.13
C ILE A 2 -3.64 -23.93 10.72
N LEU A 3 -4.34 -23.33 9.76
CA LEU A 3 -4.11 -21.93 9.33
C LEU A 3 -4.32 -20.91 10.47
N GLY A 4 -5.27 -21.17 11.36
CA GLY A 4 -5.58 -20.29 12.49
C GLY A 4 -4.48 -20.29 13.56
N ALA A 5 -3.87 -21.44 13.81
CA ALA A 5 -2.73 -21.56 14.73
C ALA A 5 -1.49 -20.85 14.18
N ALA A 6 -1.18 -21.04 12.89
CA ALA A 6 -0.06 -20.37 12.22
C ALA A 6 -0.23 -18.84 12.20
N ALA A 7 -1.43 -18.34 11.90
CA ALA A 7 -1.72 -16.91 11.96
C ALA A 7 -1.60 -16.34 13.38
N ARG A 8 -2.00 -17.10 14.41
CA ARG A 8 -1.90 -16.69 15.82
C ARG A 8 -0.45 -16.63 16.29
N VAL A 9 0.36 -17.64 15.96
CA VAL A 9 1.80 -17.66 16.25
C VAL A 9 2.50 -16.49 15.54
N ARG A 10 2.23 -16.28 14.25
CA ARG A 10 2.79 -15.14 13.51
C ARG A 10 2.42 -13.80 14.14
N ARG A 11 1.15 -13.60 14.52
CA ARG A 11 0.69 -12.37 15.17
C ARG A 11 1.41 -12.14 16.50
N LEU A 12 1.54 -13.19 17.34
CA LEU A 12 2.24 -13.11 18.62
C LEU A 12 3.73 -12.76 18.44
N LEU A 13 4.40 -13.40 17.48
CA LEU A 13 5.80 -13.10 17.16
C LEU A 13 5.97 -11.69 16.58
N SER A 14 5.03 -11.21 15.75
CA SER A 14 5.01 -9.83 15.25
C SER A 14 4.78 -8.81 16.36
N SER A 15 3.83 -9.04 17.26
CA SER A 15 3.54 -8.13 18.39
C SER A 15 4.66 -8.11 19.43
N ALA A 16 5.38 -9.23 19.60
CA ALA A 16 6.54 -9.33 20.47
C ALA A 16 7.82 -8.73 19.84
N GLY A 17 7.75 -8.20 18.60
CA GLY A 17 8.91 -7.65 17.90
C GLY A 17 9.93 -8.71 17.46
N LEU A 18 9.59 -9.99 17.56
CA LEU A 18 10.45 -11.14 17.22
C LEU A 18 10.52 -11.40 15.71
N LEU A 19 9.62 -10.78 14.93
CA LEU A 19 9.68 -10.79 13.48
C LEU A 19 10.29 -9.48 12.96
N PRO A 20 11.19 -9.53 11.96
CA PRO A 20 11.83 -8.34 11.42
C PRO A 20 10.80 -7.38 10.81
N ALA A 21 10.53 -6.28 11.50
CA ALA A 21 9.73 -5.18 10.98
C ALA A 21 10.66 -4.22 10.24
N SER A 22 10.68 -4.28 8.91
CA SER A 22 11.41 -3.29 8.11
C SER A 22 10.71 -1.93 8.24
N ARG A 23 11.34 -0.98 8.94
CA ARG A 23 10.82 0.38 9.10
C ARG A 23 11.17 1.23 7.88
N LEU A 24 10.20 2.00 7.40
CA LEU A 24 10.44 3.11 6.47
C LEU A 24 10.82 4.36 7.27
N PRO A 25 11.63 5.28 6.71
CA PRO A 25 12.05 6.50 7.40
C PRO A 25 10.93 7.57 7.49
N ARG A 26 9.73 7.26 6.98
CA ARG A 26 8.55 8.15 6.99
C ARG A 26 7.38 7.43 7.64
N PRO A 27 6.43 8.17 8.25
CA PRO A 27 5.20 7.61 8.77
C PRO A 27 4.46 6.76 7.74
N VAL A 28 3.91 5.64 8.20
CA VAL A 28 3.13 4.69 7.39
C VAL A 28 1.78 4.50 8.06
N VAL A 29 0.70 4.83 7.35
CA VAL A 29 -0.67 4.63 7.80
C VAL A 29 -1.24 3.43 7.06
N SER A 30 -1.52 2.35 7.81
CA SER A 30 -2.12 1.14 7.26
C SER A 30 -3.64 1.26 7.27
N ILE A 31 -4.27 1.14 6.10
CA ILE A 31 -5.72 1.13 5.97
C ILE A 31 -6.12 -0.31 5.63
N GLY A 32 -6.85 -0.95 6.55
CA GLY A 32 -7.31 -2.32 6.41
C GLY A 32 -8.70 -2.51 6.98
N ASN A 33 -9.30 -3.66 6.69
CA ASN A 33 -10.63 -4.02 7.19
C ASN A 33 -10.50 -5.23 8.12
N LEU A 34 -11.35 -5.26 9.15
CA LEU A 34 -11.47 -6.40 10.07
C LEU A 34 -12.39 -7.50 9.52
N VAL A 35 -13.13 -7.24 8.44
CA VAL A 35 -14.16 -8.14 7.87
C VAL A 35 -13.83 -8.51 6.41
N MET A 36 -14.02 -9.78 6.04
CA MET A 36 -13.92 -10.27 4.65
C MET A 36 -15.22 -9.93 3.91
N GLY A 37 -15.20 -8.92 3.04
CA GLY A 37 -16.37 -8.45 2.29
C GLY A 37 -16.17 -6.99 1.86
N GLY A 38 -16.61 -6.61 0.65
CA GLY A 38 -16.33 -5.31 0.03
C GLY A 38 -16.78 -4.13 0.91
N ALA A 39 -15.82 -3.41 1.51
CA ALA A 39 -16.09 -2.55 2.66
C ALA A 39 -15.36 -1.20 2.61
N GLY A 40 -15.42 -0.50 1.47
CA GLY A 40 -15.08 0.93 1.45
C GLY A 40 -13.60 1.30 1.70
N LYS A 41 -12.67 0.34 1.75
CA LYS A 41 -11.23 0.59 1.94
C LYS A 41 -10.66 1.50 0.86
N THR A 42 -10.87 1.17 -0.40
CA THR A 42 -10.37 1.95 -1.53
C THR A 42 -10.94 3.39 -1.51
N PRO A 43 -12.26 3.61 -1.33
CA PRO A 43 -12.79 4.95 -1.05
C PRO A 43 -12.13 5.68 0.14
N HIS A 44 -11.84 4.98 1.24
CA HIS A 44 -11.16 5.57 2.39
C HIS A 44 -9.70 5.94 2.12
N VAL A 45 -8.95 5.09 1.42
CA VAL A 45 -7.58 5.40 0.96
C VAL A 45 -7.61 6.65 0.10
N ILE A 46 -8.52 6.71 -0.87
CA ILE A 46 -8.67 7.86 -1.76
C ILE A 46 -9.03 9.13 -0.98
N HIS A 47 -9.99 9.03 -0.06
CA HIS A 47 -10.42 10.16 0.77
C HIS A 47 -9.27 10.69 1.65
N LEU A 48 -8.59 9.80 2.38
CA LEU A 48 -7.50 10.17 3.26
C LEU A 48 -6.30 10.75 2.48
N ALA A 49 -5.98 10.18 1.31
CA ALA A 49 -4.94 10.70 0.45
C ALA A 49 -5.24 12.13 0.01
N ARG A 50 -6.46 12.39 -0.46
CA ARG A 50 -6.91 13.74 -0.84
C ARG A 50 -6.87 14.71 0.33
N TRP A 51 -7.36 14.30 1.50
CA TRP A 51 -7.32 15.14 2.69
C TRP A 51 -5.89 15.52 3.07
N LEU A 52 -4.97 14.56 3.18
CA LEU A 52 -3.57 14.80 3.51
C LEU A 52 -2.87 15.69 2.47
N THR A 53 -3.12 15.47 1.19
CA THR A 53 -2.59 16.32 0.12
C THR A 53 -3.17 17.73 0.19
N GLY A 54 -4.45 17.90 0.52
CA GLY A 54 -5.07 19.20 0.78
C GLY A 54 -4.48 19.92 2.01
N GLN A 55 -3.87 19.19 2.94
CA GLN A 55 -3.06 19.74 4.04
C GLN A 55 -1.59 19.97 3.66
N GLY A 56 -1.26 19.95 2.36
CA GLY A 56 0.10 20.19 1.85
C GLY A 56 1.08 19.03 2.05
N ARG A 57 0.61 17.83 2.40
CA ARG A 57 1.48 16.65 2.59
C ARG A 57 1.74 15.94 1.25
N ARG A 58 2.98 15.51 1.03
CA ARG A 58 3.34 14.64 -0.09
C ARG A 58 3.04 13.20 0.28
N VAL A 59 1.95 12.67 -0.27
CA VAL A 59 1.46 11.32 0.01
C VAL A 59 2.07 10.34 -1.00
N GLY A 60 2.42 9.13 -0.55
CA GLY A 60 2.73 7.99 -1.43
C GLY A 60 1.83 6.80 -1.10
N ILE A 61 1.24 6.18 -2.11
CA ILE A 61 0.43 4.97 -1.91
C ILE A 61 1.28 3.74 -2.16
N LEU A 62 1.23 2.78 -1.22
CA LEU A 62 1.84 1.46 -1.37
C LEU A 62 0.75 0.39 -1.30
N SER A 63 0.78 -0.55 -2.23
CA SER A 63 -0.08 -1.74 -2.21
C SER A 63 0.73 -2.99 -2.50
N ARG A 64 0.17 -4.16 -2.19
CA ARG A 64 0.77 -5.44 -2.61
C ARG A 64 0.48 -5.76 -4.07
N GLY A 65 -0.59 -5.20 -4.64
CA GLY A 65 -1.05 -5.53 -5.99
C GLY A 65 -1.54 -6.96 -6.11
N TYR A 66 -2.52 -7.35 -5.26
CA TYR A 66 -3.08 -8.71 -5.28
C TYR A 66 -3.63 -9.06 -6.67
N GLY A 67 -3.42 -10.31 -7.10
CA GLY A 67 -3.89 -10.80 -8.40
C GLY A 67 -3.10 -10.31 -9.63
N ARG A 68 -2.09 -9.46 -9.46
CA ARG A 68 -1.25 -9.02 -10.58
C ARG A 68 -0.33 -10.15 -11.07
N LYS A 69 0.03 -10.13 -12.35
CA LYS A 69 0.97 -11.08 -12.98
C LYS A 69 2.44 -10.68 -12.82
N SER A 70 2.71 -9.40 -12.54
CA SER A 70 4.07 -8.88 -12.34
C SER A 70 4.64 -9.25 -10.97
N ARG A 71 5.97 -9.27 -10.86
CA ARG A 71 6.70 -9.52 -9.60
C ARG A 71 7.59 -8.34 -9.23
N GLY A 72 7.91 -8.22 -7.95
CA GLY A 72 8.83 -7.21 -7.45
C GLY A 72 8.19 -5.82 -7.36
N VAL A 73 9.01 -4.79 -7.20
CA VAL A 73 8.50 -3.42 -7.10
C VAL A 73 8.13 -2.89 -8.49
N ARG A 74 6.92 -2.35 -8.62
CA ARG A 74 6.43 -1.75 -9.86
C ARG A 74 5.68 -0.46 -9.59
N TRP A 75 5.97 0.55 -10.40
CA TRP A 75 5.24 1.81 -10.41
C TRP A 75 3.91 1.61 -11.15
N VAL A 76 2.81 1.90 -10.47
CA VAL A 76 1.47 1.94 -11.09
C VAL A 76 1.17 3.33 -11.59
N SER A 77 1.63 4.36 -10.88
CA SER A 77 1.53 5.76 -11.27
C SER A 77 2.64 6.57 -10.65
N ASP A 78 3.14 7.56 -11.36
CA ASP A 78 4.01 8.62 -10.86
C ASP A 78 3.23 9.89 -10.42
N GLY A 79 1.90 9.84 -10.49
CA GLY A 79 0.99 10.97 -10.28
C GLY A 79 0.24 11.39 -11.55
N GLY A 80 0.62 10.92 -12.74
CA GLY A 80 -0.07 11.23 -14.00
C GLY A 80 -1.27 10.34 -14.33
N GLY A 81 -1.68 9.46 -13.40
CA GLY A 81 -2.60 8.35 -13.68
C GLY A 81 -1.86 7.03 -13.94
N PRO A 82 -2.57 5.94 -14.27
CA PRO A 82 -1.95 4.62 -14.39
C PRO A 82 -1.00 4.54 -15.59
N ILE A 83 0.20 3.99 -15.38
CA ILE A 83 1.22 3.71 -16.39
C ILE A 83 1.40 2.20 -16.67
N VAL A 84 0.54 1.38 -16.07
CA VAL A 84 0.49 -0.08 -16.24
C VAL A 84 -0.96 -0.53 -16.32
N THR A 85 -1.17 -1.71 -16.88
CA THR A 85 -2.49 -2.36 -16.92
C THR A 85 -2.89 -2.94 -15.56
N ALA A 86 -4.18 -3.26 -15.38
CA ALA A 86 -4.65 -3.96 -14.19
C ALA A 86 -4.01 -5.36 -14.04
N ALA A 87 -3.70 -6.03 -15.16
CA ALA A 87 -2.98 -7.30 -15.13
C ALA A 87 -1.56 -7.16 -14.53
N GLU A 88 -0.93 -5.99 -14.66
CA GLU A 88 0.43 -5.74 -14.17
C GLU A 88 0.45 -5.06 -12.81
N GLY A 89 -0.45 -4.12 -12.55
CA GLY A 89 -0.53 -3.33 -11.31
C GLY A 89 -1.53 -3.83 -10.28
N GLY A 90 -2.48 -4.68 -10.69
CA GLY A 90 -3.68 -5.04 -9.93
C GLY A 90 -4.84 -4.07 -10.19
N ASP A 91 -6.08 -4.55 -10.08
CA ASP A 91 -7.28 -3.75 -10.32
C ASP A 91 -7.42 -2.58 -9.34
N GLU A 92 -7.26 -2.84 -8.03
CA GLU A 92 -7.38 -1.81 -6.99
C GLU A 92 -6.29 -0.71 -7.09
N PRO A 93 -4.98 -1.04 -7.23
CA PRO A 93 -3.95 0.00 -7.37
C PRO A 93 -4.12 0.85 -8.64
N VAL A 94 -4.57 0.25 -9.74
CA VAL A 94 -4.87 0.99 -10.97
C VAL A 94 -6.08 1.90 -10.77
N LEU A 95 -7.12 1.45 -10.08
CA LEU A 95 -8.27 2.29 -9.72
C LEU A 95 -7.86 3.47 -8.83
N ILE A 96 -7.02 3.23 -7.82
CA ILE A 96 -6.48 4.27 -6.94
C ILE A 96 -5.68 5.29 -7.75
N ALA A 97 -4.78 4.83 -8.62
CA ALA A 97 -3.99 5.69 -9.50
C ALA A 97 -4.86 6.57 -10.40
N ARG A 98 -5.97 6.05 -10.93
CA ARG A 98 -6.94 6.87 -11.69
C ARG A 98 -7.62 7.93 -10.83
N SER A 99 -7.84 7.63 -9.55
CA SER A 99 -8.64 8.47 -8.65
C SER A 99 -7.82 9.56 -7.95
N LEU A 100 -6.49 9.46 -7.96
CA LEU A 100 -5.57 10.32 -7.22
C LEU A 100 -4.50 10.97 -8.13
N PRO A 101 -4.89 11.92 -9.00
CA PRO A 101 -3.92 12.69 -9.77
C PRO A 101 -2.95 13.42 -8.83
N GLY A 102 -1.68 13.43 -9.20
CA GLY A 102 -0.58 14.00 -8.41
C GLY A 102 -0.01 13.11 -7.31
N ILE A 103 -0.59 11.93 -7.05
CA ILE A 103 -0.14 11.03 -5.99
C ILE A 103 0.48 9.76 -6.58
N PRO A 104 1.76 9.45 -6.30
CA PRO A 104 2.39 8.22 -6.80
C PRO A 104 1.82 6.97 -6.14
N VAL A 105 1.68 5.91 -6.94
CA VAL A 105 1.19 4.60 -6.51
C VAL A 105 2.21 3.54 -6.92
N VAL A 106 2.72 2.79 -5.94
CA VAL A 106 3.71 1.73 -6.16
C VAL A 106 3.21 0.42 -5.55
N VAL A 107 3.39 -0.67 -6.27
CA VAL A 107 3.02 -2.01 -5.84
C VAL A 107 4.25 -2.89 -5.63
N GLY A 108 4.23 -3.74 -4.59
CA GLY A 108 5.28 -4.72 -4.35
C GLY A 108 4.93 -5.68 -3.22
N GLU A 109 5.42 -6.91 -3.30
CA GLU A 109 5.21 -7.93 -2.26
C GLU A 109 5.82 -7.48 -0.94
N SER A 110 6.99 -6.82 -1.01
CA SER A 110 7.61 -6.12 0.11
C SER A 110 7.23 -4.64 0.09
N ARG A 111 6.32 -4.25 0.99
CA ARG A 111 5.91 -2.85 1.20
C ARG A 111 7.10 -1.94 1.51
N ALA A 112 8.11 -2.45 2.21
CA ALA A 112 9.31 -1.67 2.50
C ALA A 112 10.22 -1.50 1.27
N ALA A 113 10.34 -2.52 0.41
CA ALA A 113 11.06 -2.35 -0.85
C ALA A 113 10.35 -1.33 -1.75
N ALA A 114 9.03 -1.43 -1.86
CA ALA A 114 8.20 -0.47 -2.60
C ALA A 114 8.32 0.95 -2.04
N GLY A 115 8.29 1.11 -0.71
CA GLY A 115 8.46 2.40 -0.06
C GLY A 115 9.85 3.01 -0.26
N ARG A 116 10.92 2.20 -0.20
CA ARG A 116 12.29 2.67 -0.49
C ARG A 116 12.45 3.09 -1.94
N GLU A 117 11.89 2.32 -2.86
CA GLU A 117 11.89 2.65 -4.28
C GLU A 117 11.12 3.94 -4.57
N LEU A 118 10.00 4.17 -3.86
CA LEU A 118 9.27 5.41 -3.99
C LEU A 118 10.10 6.59 -3.47
N LEU A 119 10.72 6.46 -2.29
CA LEU A 119 11.59 7.49 -1.68
C LEU A 119 12.81 7.82 -2.53
N SER A 120 13.34 6.86 -3.31
CA SER A 120 14.50 7.11 -4.15
C SER A 120 14.19 8.06 -5.31
N ARG A 121 12.92 8.20 -5.70
CA ARG A 121 12.50 9.03 -6.85
C ARG A 121 11.62 10.22 -6.49
N ARG A 122 10.91 10.18 -5.36
CA ARG A 122 9.93 11.19 -4.98
C ARG A 122 10.04 11.55 -3.50
N PRO A 123 9.94 12.84 -3.15
CA PRO A 123 9.79 13.20 -1.76
C PRO A 123 8.40 12.78 -1.25
N VAL A 124 8.38 12.06 -0.13
CA VAL A 124 7.15 11.65 0.55
C VAL A 124 7.23 11.98 2.03
N ASP A 125 6.16 12.55 2.54
CA ASP A 125 6.00 12.87 3.96
C ASP A 125 5.24 11.78 4.70
N VAL A 126 4.34 11.06 4.02
CA VAL A 126 3.52 10.00 4.59
C VAL A 126 3.15 8.94 3.56
N PHE A 127 3.25 7.68 3.96
CA PHE A 127 2.77 6.54 3.18
C PHE A 127 1.38 6.11 3.62
N LEU A 128 0.51 5.81 2.65
CA LEU A 128 -0.74 5.10 2.91
C LEU A 128 -0.62 3.67 2.34
N LEU A 129 -0.93 2.67 3.15
CA LEU A 129 -1.01 1.29 2.71
C LEU A 129 -2.46 0.94 2.38
N ASP A 130 -2.70 0.58 1.13
CA ASP A 130 -3.93 -0.07 0.72
C ASP A 130 -3.79 -1.57 0.99
N ASP A 131 -4.54 -2.05 1.99
CA ASP A 131 -4.55 -3.43 2.48
C ASP A 131 -3.31 -3.87 3.27
N GLY A 132 -3.06 -3.22 4.41
CA GLY A 132 -1.97 -3.56 5.33
C GLY A 132 -2.21 -4.78 6.24
N PHE A 133 -3.39 -5.41 6.18
CA PHE A 133 -3.84 -6.39 7.18
C PHE A 133 -3.72 -7.89 6.82
N GLN A 134 -3.32 -8.23 5.58
CA GLN A 134 -2.88 -9.60 5.28
C GLN A 134 -1.35 -9.70 5.22
#